data_AF-A0A949Z4V0-F1
#
_entry.id   AF-A0A949Z4V0-F1
#
_cell.length_a   1.000
_cell.length_b   1.000
_cell.length_c   1.000
_cell.angle_alpha   90.00
_cell.angle_beta   90.00
_cell.angle_gamma   90.00
#
_symmetry.space_group_name_H-M   'P 1'
#
loop_
_entity.id
_entity.type
_entity.pdbx_description
1 polymer ?
#
loop_
_entity_poly.entity_id
_entity_poly.type
_entity_poly.pdbx_seq_one_letter_code
_entity_poly.pdbx_strand_id
1 'polypeptide(L)' 'MRLVAGLGNPGIEYSGTRHNVGFMVVDYLARKNGVTFSKSAAWNSELGRWSGIPLL' A
#
# COMPACT_ATOMS: atom_id res chain seq x y z
N MET A 1 -11.58 -5.20 12.28
CA MET A 1 -10.79 -4.33 11.39
C MET A 1 -9.47 -5.04 11.10
N ARG A 2 -8.99 -5.04 9.85
CA ARG A 2 -7.71 -5.66 9.46
C ARG A 2 -6.83 -4.59 8.80
N LEU A 3 -5.53 -4.68 9.00
CA LEU A 3 -4.54 -3.79 8.40
C LEU A 3 -3.47 -4.63 7.71
N VAL A 4 -3.07 -4.21 6.52
CA VAL A 4 -1.88 -4.69 5.82
C VAL A 4 -0.99 -3.46 5.63
N ALA A 5 0.27 -3.54 6.05
CA ALA A 5 1.23 -2.44 5.93
C ALA A 5 2.41 -2.89 5.06
N GLY A 6 2.76 -2.06 4.07
CA GLY A 6 4.00 -2.19 3.32
C GLY A 6 5.03 -1.25 3.93
N LEU A 7 6.17 -1.79 4.38
CA LEU A 7 7.28 -0.99 4.88
C LEU A 7 8.26 -0.67 3.76
N GLY A 8 8.90 0.50 3.86
CA GLY A 8 9.86 1.01 2.88
C GLY A 8 10.24 2.45 3.19
N ASN A 9 11.15 3.00 2.38
CA ASN A 9 11.58 4.40 2.45
C ASN A 9 10.95 5.21 1.31
N PRO A 10 10.38 6.40 1.58
CA PRO A 10 9.88 7.30 0.55
C PRO A 10 11.04 7.99 -0.19
N GLY A 11 10.85 8.27 -1.48
CA GLY A 11 11.87 8.88 -2.34
C GLY A 11 12.25 7.97 -3.52
N ILE A 12 12.59 8.57 -4.66
CA ILE A 12 12.92 7.84 -5.88
C ILE A 12 14.25 7.08 -5.75
N GLU A 13 15.16 7.58 -4.93
CA GLU A 13 16.46 7.02 -4.61
C GLU A 13 16.37 5.65 -3.90
N TYR A 14 15.24 5.35 -3.25
CA TYR A 14 15.00 4.06 -2.60
C TYR A 14 14.19 3.10 -3.49
N SER A 15 13.75 3.56 -4.66
CA SER A 15 13.00 2.75 -5.61
C SER A 15 13.81 1.54 -6.05
N GLY A 16 13.20 0.36 -6.03
CA GLY A 16 13.86 -0.89 -6.41
C GLY A 16 14.80 -1.49 -5.36
N THR A 17 15.03 -0.84 -4.22
CA THR A 17 15.84 -1.42 -3.15
C THR A 17 15.12 -2.58 -2.45
N ARG A 18 15.87 -3.56 -1.92
CA ARG A 18 15.31 -4.69 -1.14
C ARG A 18 14.51 -4.23 0.07
N HIS A 19 14.82 -3.06 0.63
CA HIS A 19 14.11 -2.48 1.76
C HIS A 19 12.67 -2.05 1.39
N ASN A 20 12.40 -1.77 0.12
CA ASN A 20 11.10 -1.32 -0.38
C ASN A 20 10.22 -2.47 -0.91
N VAL A 21 10.58 -3.74 -0.67
CA VAL A 21 9.75 -4.89 -1.07
C VAL A 21 8.36 -4.80 -0.44
N GLY A 22 8.23 -4.27 0.79
CA GLY A 22 6.94 -4.04 1.44
C GLY A 22 6.03 -3.12 0.63
N PHE A 23 6.54 -1.98 0.16
CA PHE A 23 5.81 -1.07 -0.75
C PHE A 23 5.39 -1.78 -2.05
N MET A 24 6.31 -2.52 -2.69
CA MET A 24 6.01 -3.25 -3.93
C MET A 24 4.88 -4.27 -3.76
N VAL A 25 4.87 -4.99 -2.64
CA VAL A 25 3.84 -6.00 -2.32
C VAL A 25 2.48 -5.33 -2.16
N VAL A 26 2.37 -4.24 -1.39
CA VAL A 26 1.08 -3.56 -1.20
C VAL A 26 0.59 -2.87 -2.47
N ASP A 27 1.48 -2.34 -3.30
CA ASP A 27 1.12 -1.82 -4.64
C ASP A 27 0.59 -2.90 -5.56
N TYR A 28 1.21 -4.09 -5.55
CA TYR A 28 0.71 -5.22 -6.31
C TYR A 28 -0.68 -5.65 -5.83
N LEU A 29 -0.87 -5.79 -4.52
CA LEU A 29 -2.16 -6.15 -3.93
C LEU A 29 -3.23 -5.10 -4.22
N ALA A 30 -2.90 -3.82 -4.11
CA ALA A 30 -3.83 -2.73 -4.39
C ALA A 30 -4.29 -2.75 -5.86
N ARG A 31 -3.35 -2.85 -6.81
CA ARG A 31 -3.65 -2.99 -8.24
C ARG A 31 -4.52 -4.21 -8.54
N LYS A 32 -4.18 -5.37 -7.96
CA LYS A 32 -4.94 -6.61 -8.15
C LYS A 32 -6.39 -6.51 -7.65
N ASN A 33 -6.65 -5.68 -6.64
CA ASN A 33 -7.95 -5.54 -6.00
C ASN A 33 -8.67 -4.22 -6.35
N GLY A 34 -8.17 -3.44 -7.33
CA GLY A 34 -8.78 -2.16 -7.71
C GLY A 34 -8.75 -1.09 -6.61
N VAL A 35 -7.79 -1.15 -5.70
CA VAL A 35 -7.62 -0.17 -4.61
C VAL A 35 -6.64 0.92 -5.05
N THR A 36 -7.00 2.17 -4.79
CA THR A 36 -6.13 3.33 -4.96
C THR A 36 -5.64 3.85 -3.62
N PHE A 37 -4.39 4.31 -3.57
CA PHE A 37 -3.84 4.97 -2.40
C PHE A 37 -4.09 6.48 -2.43
N SER A 38 -4.17 7.07 -1.25
CA SER A 38 -4.22 8.52 -1.04
C SER A 38 -3.32 8.91 0.13
N LYS A 39 -2.67 10.09 0.03
CA LYS A 39 -1.82 10.58 1.11
C LYS A 39 -2.65 10.91 2.34
N SER A 40 -2.16 10.48 3.48
CA SER A 40 -2.70 10.79 4.80
C SER A 40 -1.71 11.61 5.60
N ALA A 41 -2.00 12.89 5.80
CA ALA A 41 -1.18 13.77 6.64
C ALA A 41 -1.18 13.33 8.12
N ALA A 42 -2.33 12.87 8.62
CA ALA A 42 -2.47 12.42 10.02
C ALA A 42 -1.59 11.20 10.36
N TRP A 43 -1.25 10.39 9.35
CA TRP A 43 -0.52 9.14 9.52
C TRP A 43 0.85 9.13 8.83
N ASN A 44 1.23 10.23 8.16
CA ASN A 44 2.40 10.34 7.30
C ASN A 44 2.59 9.10 6.39
N SER A 45 1.52 8.70 5.72
CA SER A 45 1.45 7.44 4.98
C SER A 45 0.54 7.54 3.76
N GLU A 46 0.54 6.49 2.94
CA GLU A 46 -0.43 6.29 1.86
C GLU A 46 -1.45 5.21 2.28
N LEU A 47 -2.74 5.54 2.20
CA LEU A 47 -3.84 4.70 2.66
C LEU A 47 -4.78 4.33 1.50
N GLY A 48 -5.11 3.05 1.42
CA GLY A 48 -6.08 2.49 0.48
C GLY A 48 -7.10 1.65 1.25
N ARG A 49 -8.36 1.67 0.81
CA ARG A 49 -9.44 0.91 1.45
C ARG A 49 -9.92 -0.19 0.50
N TRP A 50 -9.87 -1.42 1.00
CA TRP A 50 -10.44 -2.58 0.31
C TRP A 50 -11.72 -3.02 1.01
N SER A 51 -12.81 -3.16 0.24
CA SER A 51 -14.12 -3.56 0.77
C SER A 51 -14.31 -5.08 0.84
N GLY A 52 -13.30 -5.88 0.47
CA GLY A 52 -13.43 -7.33 0.36
C GLY A 52 -14.11 -7.76 -0.94
N ILE A 53 -14.34 -9.06 -1.07
CA ILE A 53 -15.23 -9.61 -2.10
C ILE A 53 -16.65 -9.56 -1.51
N PRO A 54 -17.65 -8.99 -2.20
CA PRO A 54 -19.04 -9.10 -1.77
C PRO A 54 -19.39 -10.57 -1.62
N LEU A 55 -19.81 -10.98 -0.42
CA LEU A 55 -20.41 -12.30 -0.26
C LEU A 55 -21.76 -12.24 -0.99
N LEU A 56 -21.96 -13.15 -1.95
CA LEU A 56 -23.24 -13.37 -2.63
C LEU A 56 -24.31 -13.78 -1.61
#